data_AF-N4WQZ4-F1
#
_entry.id   AF-N4WQZ4-F1
#
_cell.length_a   1.000
_cell.length_b   1.000
_cell.length_c   1.000
_cell.angle_alpha   90.00
_cell.angle_beta   90.00
_cell.angle_gamma   90.00
#
_symmetry.space_group_name_H-M   'P 1'
#
loop_
_entity.id
_entity.type
_entity.pdbx_description
1 polymer ?
#
loop_
_entity_poly.entity_id
_entity_poly.type
_entity_poly.pdbx_seq_one_letter_code
_entity_poly.pdbx_strand_id
1 'polypeptide(L)'
;MNVLLLIVAIVILLFILRKLSMIEYSNRHSALKDAKQNVISLLWGVVVISTIIFIPYQVWVLTGKSLYWDGVYIIGGTALLTIAISFIFYYKSKVKLTDSVK
;
A
#
# COMPACT_ATOMS: atom_id res chain seq x y z
N MET A 1 5.24 -16.11 -14.55
CA MET A 1 4.49 -14.84 -14.74
C MET A 1 3.89 -14.29 -13.46
N ASN A 2 3.23 -15.09 -12.60
CA ASN A 2 2.55 -14.59 -11.39
C ASN A 2 3.50 -14.01 -10.32
N VAL A 3 4.70 -14.57 -10.15
CA VAL A 3 5.70 -14.05 -9.19
C VAL A 3 6.16 -12.63 -9.54
N LEU A 4 6.28 -12.31 -10.83
CA LEU A 4 6.71 -11.00 -11.29
C LEU A 4 5.63 -9.94 -11.02
N LEU A 5 4.34 -10.29 -11.21
CA LEU A 5 3.21 -9.43 -10.84
C LEU A 5 3.14 -9.18 -9.33
N LEU A 6 3.45 -10.17 -8.49
CA LEU A 6 3.51 -10.01 -7.04
C LEU A 6 4.61 -9.03 -6.63
N ILE A 7 5.82 -9.17 -7.20
CA ILE A 7 6.93 -8.24 -6.94
C ILE A 7 6.54 -6.83 -7.35
N VAL A 8 5.96 -6.66 -8.54
CA VAL A 8 5.48 -5.35 -9.02
C VAL A 8 4.43 -4.77 -8.09
N ALA A 9 3.46 -5.55 -7.63
CA ALA A 9 2.44 -5.11 -6.68
C ALA A 9 3.04 -4.62 -5.35
N ILE A 10 4.04 -5.34 -4.81
CA ILE A 10 4.74 -4.93 -3.59
C ILE A 10 5.50 -3.61 -3.81
N VAL A 11 6.22 -3.48 -4.93
CA VAL A 11 6.96 -2.25 -5.26
C VAL A 11 6.01 -1.07 -5.43
N ILE A 12 4.87 -1.27 -6.10
CA ILE A 12 3.82 -0.27 -6.25
C ILE A 12 3.29 0.14 -4.87
N LEU A 13 2.95 -0.82 -4.01
CA LEU A 13 2.44 -0.53 -2.66
C LEU A 13 3.41 0.37 -1.88
N LEU A 14 4.70 0.02 -1.85
CA LEU A 14 5.74 0.79 -1.16
C LEU A 14 5.92 2.18 -1.77
N PHE A 15 5.90 2.29 -3.11
CA PHE A 15 6.02 3.56 -3.81
C PHE A 15 4.85 4.50 -3.48
N ILE A 16 3.63 3.96 -3.44
CA ILE A 16 2.42 4.73 -3.14
C ILE A 16 2.41 5.19 -1.69
N LEU A 17 2.74 4.32 -0.74
CA LEU A 17 2.83 4.69 0.67
C LEU A 17 3.80 5.85 0.89
N ARG A 18 4.94 5.84 0.18
CA ARG A 18 5.91 6.95 0.21
C ARG A 18 5.38 8.23 -0.43
N LYS A 19 4.65 8.14 -1.54
CA LYS A 19 4.00 9.30 -2.17
C LYS A 19 2.94 9.91 -1.26
N LEU A 20 2.12 9.08 -0.63
CA LEU A 20 1.09 9.51 0.31
C LEU A 20 1.70 10.31 1.46
N SER A 21 2.78 9.78 2.07
CA SER A 21 3.46 10.44 3.18
C SER A 21 4.11 11.77 2.77
N MET A 22 4.61 11.90 1.53
CA MET A 22 5.15 13.17 1.01
C MET A 22 4.06 14.21 0.71
N ILE A 23 2.88 13.78 0.22
CA ILE A 23 1.76 14.68 -0.04
C ILE A 23 1.23 15.28 1.26
N GLU A 24 1.17 14.48 2.33
CA GLU A 24 0.73 14.94 3.66
C GLU A 24 1.63 16.05 4.24
N TYR A 25 2.93 16.07 3.86
CA TYR A 25 3.94 17.03 4.32
C TYR A 25 4.16 18.25 3.39
N SER A 26 3.46 18.32 2.25
CA SER A 26 3.59 19.42 1.30
C SER A 26 2.96 20.70 1.85
N ASN A 27 3.70 21.81 1.87
CA ASN A 27 3.22 23.12 2.33
C ASN A 27 1.97 23.60 1.56
N ARG A 28 0.93 23.95 2.31
CA ARG A 28 -0.41 24.34 1.80
C ARG A 28 -0.47 25.85 1.60
N HIS A 29 -0.41 26.29 0.35
CA HIS A 29 -0.40 27.73 0.01
C HIS A 29 -1.71 28.24 -0.60
N SER A 30 -2.69 27.37 -0.90
CA SER A 30 -3.93 27.78 -1.60
C SER A 30 -5.05 26.73 -1.51
N ALA A 31 -6.29 27.16 -1.31
CA ALA A 31 -7.48 26.30 -1.25
C ALA A 31 -7.69 25.42 -2.50
N LEU A 32 -7.36 25.92 -3.70
CA LEU A 32 -7.42 25.15 -4.94
C LEU A 32 -6.35 24.06 -4.99
N LYS A 33 -5.16 24.33 -4.44
CA LYS A 33 -4.09 23.34 -4.33
C LYS A 33 -4.43 22.26 -3.30
N ASP A 34 -5.07 22.64 -2.20
CA ASP A 34 -5.52 21.72 -1.16
C ASP A 34 -6.61 20.76 -1.69
N ALA A 35 -7.60 21.28 -2.42
CA ALA A 35 -8.63 20.46 -3.06
C ALA A 35 -8.02 19.45 -4.05
N LYS A 36 -7.08 19.91 -4.89
CA LYS A 36 -6.39 19.05 -5.86
C LYS A 36 -5.54 17.96 -5.16
N GLN A 37 -4.81 18.31 -4.10
CA GLN A 37 -4.03 17.33 -3.33
C GLN A 37 -4.90 16.33 -2.59
N ASN A 38 -6.06 16.75 -2.07
CA ASN A 38 -7.00 15.85 -1.41
C ASN A 38 -7.54 14.79 -2.38
N VAL A 39 -7.92 15.18 -3.60
CA VAL A 39 -8.35 14.25 -4.65
C VAL A 39 -7.22 13.28 -5.02
N ILE A 40 -5.99 13.78 -5.16
CA ILE A 40 -4.82 12.92 -5.46
C ILE A 40 -4.56 11.93 -4.32
N SER A 41 -4.68 12.36 -3.06
CA SER A 41 -4.52 11.49 -1.89
C SER A 41 -5.58 10.39 -1.86
N LEU A 42 -6.84 10.72 -2.15
CA LEU A 42 -7.92 9.76 -2.28
C LEU A 42 -7.66 8.73 -3.39
N LEU A 43 -7.23 9.18 -4.57
CA LEU A 43 -6.88 8.29 -5.68
C LEU A 43 -5.77 7.31 -5.28
N TRP A 44 -4.72 7.79 -4.60
CA TRP A 44 -3.68 6.90 -4.08
C TRP A 44 -4.22 5.91 -3.05
N GLY A 45 -5.14 6.33 -2.19
CA GLY A 45 -5.84 5.43 -1.25
C GLY A 45 -6.56 4.28 -1.94
N VAL A 46 -7.27 4.55 -3.05
CA VAL A 46 -7.93 3.51 -3.85
C VAL A 46 -6.92 2.49 -4.40
N VAL A 47 -5.78 2.97 -4.88
CA VAL A 47 -4.73 2.08 -5.40
C VAL A 47 -4.09 1.25 -4.27
N VAL A 48 -3.93 1.80 -3.06
CA VAL A 48 -3.47 1.06 -1.88
C VAL A 48 -4.43 -0.09 -1.56
N ILE A 49 -5.72 0.19 -1.43
CA ILE A 49 -6.74 -0.83 -1.11
C ILE A 49 -6.74 -1.92 -2.18
N SER A 50 -6.71 -1.52 -3.45
CA SER A 50 -6.67 -2.46 -4.58
C SER A 50 -5.44 -3.37 -4.51
N THR A 51 -4.29 -2.83 -4.14
CA THR A 51 -3.04 -3.58 -4.03
C THR A 51 -3.03 -4.52 -2.82
N ILE A 52 -3.60 -4.09 -1.69
CA ILE A 52 -3.75 -4.92 -0.47
C ILE A 52 -4.62 -6.15 -0.75
N ILE A 53 -5.65 -6.03 -1.60
CA ILE A 53 -6.50 -7.18 -1.99
C ILE A 53 -5.79 -8.05 -3.03
N PHE A 54 -5.07 -7.43 -3.96
CA PHE A 54 -4.41 -8.13 -5.06
C PHE A 54 -3.24 -9.01 -4.59
N ILE A 55 -2.49 -8.60 -3.58
CA ILE A 55 -1.33 -9.36 -3.06
C ILE A 55 -1.74 -10.75 -2.52
N PRO A 56 -2.69 -10.87 -1.56
CA PRO A 56 -3.17 -12.16 -1.06
C PRO A 56 -3.74 -13.05 -2.18
N TYR A 57 -4.47 -12.44 -3.13
CA TYR A 57 -4.99 -13.16 -4.28
C TYR A 57 -3.86 -13.77 -5.14
N GLN A 58 -2.82 -12.99 -5.45
CA GLN A 58 -1.68 -13.49 -6.20
C GLN A 58 -0.93 -14.59 -5.45
N VAL A 59 -0.76 -14.45 -4.12
CA VAL A 59 -0.13 -15.51 -3.32
C VAL A 59 -0.98 -16.79 -3.33
N TRP A 60 -2.30 -16.69 -3.20
CA TRP A 60 -3.19 -17.83 -3.30
C TRP A 60 -3.12 -18.52 -4.67
N VAL A 61 -3.01 -17.75 -5.75
CA VAL A 61 -2.81 -18.28 -7.10
C VAL A 61 -1.45 -18.98 -7.23
N LEU A 62 -0.40 -18.48 -6.60
CA LEU A 62 0.94 -19.09 -6.60
C LEU A 62 0.99 -20.39 -5.79
N THR A 63 0.21 -20.50 -4.72
CA THR A 63 0.14 -21.70 -3.88
C THR A 63 -0.81 -22.76 -4.43
N GLY A 64 -1.23 -22.65 -5.69
CA GLY A 64 -2.03 -23.69 -6.36
C GLY A 64 -3.54 -23.51 -6.24
N LYS A 65 -4.04 -22.36 -5.77
CA LYS A 65 -5.48 -22.02 -5.69
C LYS A 65 -6.31 -23.01 -4.86
N SER A 66 -5.76 -23.50 -3.75
CA SER A 66 -6.52 -24.43 -2.90
C SER A 66 -7.80 -23.79 -2.36
N LEU A 67 -8.92 -24.47 -2.54
CA LEU A 67 -10.25 -24.03 -2.06
C LEU A 67 -10.53 -24.46 -0.61
N TYR A 68 -9.60 -25.20 0.02
CA TYR A 68 -9.76 -25.71 1.37
C TYR A 68 -9.20 -24.73 2.41
N TRP A 69 -9.19 -25.16 3.67
CA TRP A 69 -8.73 -24.36 4.81
C TRP A 69 -7.31 -23.82 4.67
N ASP A 70 -6.43 -24.54 3.97
CA ASP A 70 -5.09 -24.09 3.61
C ASP A 70 -5.12 -22.80 2.76
N GLY A 71 -6.01 -22.71 1.78
CA GLY A 71 -6.22 -21.49 0.99
C GLY A 71 -6.67 -20.31 1.86
N VAL A 72 -7.56 -20.57 2.82
CA VAL A 72 -8.03 -19.56 3.78
C VAL A 72 -6.88 -19.06 4.66
N TYR A 73 -6.04 -19.96 5.19
CA TYR A 73 -4.87 -19.58 5.99
C TYR A 73 -3.84 -18.80 5.18
N ILE A 74 -3.64 -19.16 3.91
CA ILE A 74 -2.71 -18.46 3.01
C ILE A 74 -3.22 -17.05 2.71
N ILE A 75 -4.49 -16.89 2.30
CA ILE A 75 -5.08 -15.57 2.03
C ILE A 75 -5.11 -14.73 3.31
N GLY A 76 -5.59 -15.28 4.41
CA GLY A 76 -5.71 -14.57 5.68
C GLY A 76 -4.34 -14.16 6.24
N GLY A 77 -3.38 -15.08 6.26
CA GLY A 77 -2.03 -14.81 6.73
C GLY A 77 -1.30 -13.78 5.87
N THR A 78 -1.42 -13.87 4.55
CA THR A 78 -0.79 -12.91 3.63
C THR A 78 -1.46 -11.54 3.70
N ALA A 79 -2.78 -11.47 3.88
CA ALA A 79 -3.49 -10.21 4.08
C ALA A 79 -3.04 -9.51 5.38
N LEU A 80 -3.03 -10.23 6.50
CA LEU A 80 -2.59 -9.69 7.78
C LEU A 80 -1.13 -9.21 7.73
N LEU A 81 -0.25 -10.01 7.11
CA LEU A 81 1.15 -9.63 6.95
C LEU A 81 1.29 -8.38 6.07
N THR A 82 0.56 -8.30 4.96
CA THR A 82 0.58 -7.15 4.05
C THR A 82 0.10 -5.89 4.76
N ILE A 83 -0.97 -5.97 5.55
CA ILE A 83 -1.50 -4.87 6.35
C ILE A 83 -0.46 -4.42 7.38
N ALA A 84 0.10 -5.35 8.16
CA ALA A 84 1.09 -5.03 9.19
C ALA A 84 2.33 -4.34 8.60
N ILE A 85 2.89 -4.87 7.50
CA ILE A 85 4.04 -4.26 6.81
C ILE A 85 3.67 -2.87 6.28
N SER A 86 2.48 -2.69 5.70
CA SER A 86 2.02 -1.40 5.18
C SER A 86 1.94 -0.35 6.28
N PHE A 87 1.37 -0.70 7.44
CA PHE A 87 1.30 0.20 8.60
C PHE A 87 2.68 0.55 9.14
N ILE A 88 3.57 -0.43 9.31
CA ILE A 88 4.95 -0.20 9.78
C ILE A 88 5.70 0.72 8.81
N PHE A 89 5.59 0.47 7.51
CA PHE A 89 6.28 1.24 6.48
C PHE A 89 5.73 2.68 6.39
N TYR A 90 4.42 2.86 6.48
CA TYR A 90 3.80 4.18 6.51
C TYR A 90 4.25 4.97 7.75
N TYR A 91 4.21 4.37 8.94
CA TYR A 91 4.66 5.03 10.16
C TYR A 91 6.14 5.43 10.09
N LYS A 92 7.01 4.52 9.65
CA LYS A 92 8.44 4.80 9.49
C LYS A 92 8.71 5.88 8.45
N SER A 93 7.95 5.89 7.35
CA SER A 93 8.05 6.93 6.31
C SER A 93 7.60 8.30 6.83
N LYS A 94 6.54 8.33 7.65
CA LYS A 94 6.04 9.54 8.30
C LYS A 94 7.06 10.12 9.27
N VAL A 95 7.60 9.31 10.18
CA VAL A 95 8.65 9.73 11.15
C VAL A 95 9.87 10.29 10.43
N LYS A 96 10.36 9.59 9.40
CA LYS A 96 11.53 10.03 8.63
C LYS A 96 11.32 11.37 7.92
N LEU A 97 10.10 11.63 7.44
CA LEU A 97 9.76 12.92 6.83
C LEU A 97 9.65 14.03 7.88
N THR A 98 9.11 13.72 9.07
CA THR A 98 9.08 14.66 10.20
C THR A 98 10.47 15.09 10.65
N ASP A 99 11.43 14.17 10.76
CA ASP A 99 12.80 14.49 11.14
C ASP A 99 13.55 15.31 10.06
N SER A 100 13.15 15.20 8.78
CA SER A 100 13.79 15.94 7.67
C SER A 100 13.34 17.39 7.51
N VAL A 101 12.25 17.78 8.17
CA VAL A 101 11.66 19.13 8.08
C VAL A 101 11.97 19.98 9.32
N LYS A 102 12.58 19.39 10.36
CA LYS A 102 13.15 20.11 11.50
C LYS A 102 14.51 20.70 11.17
#